data_AF-A0ABD4SYE7-F1
#
_entry.id   AF-A0ABD4SYE7-F1
#
_cell.length_a   1.000
_cell.length_b   1.000
_cell.length_c   1.000
_cell.angle_alpha   90.00
_cell.angle_beta   90.00
_cell.angle_gamma   90.00
#
_symmetry.space_group_name_H-M   'P 1'
#
loop_
_entity.id
_entity.type
_entity.pdbx_description
1 polymer ?
#
loop_
_entity_poly.entity_id
_entity_poly.type
_entity_poly.pdbx_seq_one_letter_code
_entity_poly.pdbx_strand_id
1 'polypeptide(L)'
;MTASQLDFGSQHTASFAEILKRYRLSLLVSTYQAGKLITLRYHNGGVNTHFQSYARPMGIAVGQHRIAIGGSHQIWQLKKVTAAAQSSASSPTPDAVYIPDRSQVTGDIDIHEMAYVNQELWFVNTQFSCLCTLDADHSFVPRWKPSFISAYALGDRCHLNGLGIRDGQVRYVTALGESDHPQGWRPLKAQGGVILDVQTPDPVSEGLSMPHSPRWYQGHLWFLESGYGSLARINPVTGQQEVMAQLPGFTRGLCFFEDLAFVGLSKVRETASFSGIPMTQHRTERICGIWIVQITTGTIVGYLKFHGAVAEIFAVELLPQTQYPDFMDWDSPLRVYVLPNAVLREVDRTVPALAAQVHEQYQNGNRCYVQGDLEGAIAAYRICLDLQPDFLPARYNLGVALGDDQRYSEAQAALEQVIQAEAAHACAHNSLGYIHVQLGNLEQARHHYRQAMMIRPDYDQAIQNLAAVQALIAQEPQPGIGHPGIIGLNQEKM
;
A
#
# COMPACT_ATOMS: atom_id res chain seq x y z
N MET A 1 -5.84 -23.90 -1.03
CA MET A 1 -7.10 -23.13 -1.08
C MET A 1 -6.80 -21.80 -1.74
N THR A 2 -7.34 -21.57 -2.93
CA THR A 2 -7.21 -20.29 -3.64
C THR A 2 -7.87 -19.19 -2.80
N ALA A 3 -7.15 -18.11 -2.53
CA ALA A 3 -7.69 -16.95 -1.82
C ALA A 3 -8.92 -16.44 -2.59
N SER A 4 -10.10 -16.60 -2.01
CA SER A 4 -11.32 -15.99 -2.55
C SER A 4 -11.07 -14.48 -2.59
N GLN A 5 -11.13 -13.90 -3.80
CA GLN A 5 -11.03 -12.46 -3.99
C GLN A 5 -12.14 -11.81 -3.15
N LEU A 6 -11.76 -11.11 -2.07
CA LEU A 6 -12.72 -10.44 -1.19
C LEU A 6 -13.47 -9.39 -2.01
N ASP A 7 -14.80 -9.43 -1.96
CA ASP A 7 -15.65 -8.44 -2.61
C ASP A 7 -15.59 -7.11 -1.84
N PHE A 8 -15.25 -6.04 -2.54
CA PHE A 8 -15.15 -4.68 -2.00
C PHE A 8 -16.00 -3.75 -2.86
N GLY A 9 -17.01 -3.13 -2.26
CA GLY A 9 -17.89 -2.21 -2.96
C GLY A 9 -18.49 -1.14 -2.06
N SER A 10 -19.05 -0.10 -2.65
CA SER A 10 -19.75 0.95 -1.93
C SER A 10 -20.86 1.58 -2.74
N GLN A 11 -21.95 1.99 -2.07
CA GLN A 11 -23.05 2.75 -2.65
C GLN A 11 -23.19 4.08 -1.89
N HIS A 12 -23.39 5.19 -2.60
CA HIS A 12 -23.48 6.51 -1.98
C HIS A 12 -24.68 7.31 -2.48
N THR A 13 -25.07 8.34 -1.72
CA THR A 13 -26.02 9.35 -2.21
C THR A 13 -25.34 10.29 -3.19
N ALA A 14 -26.10 10.91 -4.11
CA ALA A 14 -25.58 11.95 -4.99
C ALA A 14 -25.01 13.14 -4.20
N SER A 15 -25.67 13.51 -3.09
CA SER A 15 -25.22 14.58 -2.20
C SER A 15 -23.83 14.33 -1.60
N PHE A 16 -23.49 13.07 -1.28
CA PHE A 16 -22.17 12.73 -0.74
C PHE A 16 -21.05 13.07 -1.74
N ALA A 17 -21.21 12.66 -3.01
CA ALA A 17 -20.24 12.95 -4.06
C ALA A 17 -20.14 14.47 -4.34
N GLU A 18 -21.27 15.17 -4.38
CA GLU A 18 -21.29 16.62 -4.59
C GLU A 18 -20.66 17.40 -3.43
N ILE A 19 -20.80 16.94 -2.18
CA ILE A 19 -20.10 17.53 -1.02
C ILE A 19 -18.59 17.40 -1.18
N LEU A 20 -18.08 16.19 -1.51
CA LEU A 20 -16.65 15.99 -1.74
C LEU A 20 -16.12 16.86 -2.88
N LYS A 21 -16.87 16.98 -3.98
CA LYS A 21 -16.52 17.83 -5.12
C LYS A 21 -16.52 19.31 -4.75
N ARG A 22 -17.62 19.81 -4.19
CA ARG A 22 -17.85 21.24 -3.90
C ARG A 22 -16.78 21.79 -2.97
N TYR A 23 -16.42 21.02 -1.94
CA TYR A 23 -15.44 21.43 -0.94
C TYR A 23 -14.02 20.92 -1.22
N ARG A 24 -13.81 20.23 -2.35
CA ARG A 24 -12.53 19.61 -2.74
C ARG A 24 -11.94 18.75 -1.61
N LEU A 25 -12.75 17.81 -1.12
CA LEU A 25 -12.42 16.93 -0.01
C LEU A 25 -12.19 15.50 -0.49
N SER A 26 -11.33 14.80 0.24
CA SER A 26 -11.28 13.34 0.24
C SER A 26 -11.32 12.85 1.69
N LEU A 27 -11.80 11.62 1.90
CA LEU A 27 -11.81 11.00 3.22
C LEU A 27 -10.88 9.80 3.24
N LEU A 28 -10.22 9.61 4.37
CA LEU A 28 -9.48 8.41 4.72
C LEU A 28 -10.24 7.63 5.76
N VAL A 29 -10.35 6.34 5.52
CA VAL A 29 -11.07 5.42 6.40
C VAL A 29 -10.19 4.19 6.63
N SER A 30 -9.93 3.85 7.88
CA SER A 30 -9.22 2.62 8.21
C SER A 30 -10.20 1.51 8.59
N THR A 31 -9.81 0.28 8.26
CA THR A 31 -10.57 -0.94 8.55
C THR A 31 -9.58 -2.00 9.02
N TYR A 32 -9.57 -2.31 10.31
CA TYR A 32 -8.50 -3.14 10.86
C TYR A 32 -8.71 -4.62 10.51
N GLN A 33 -9.97 -5.07 10.47
CA GLN A 33 -10.30 -6.47 10.15
C GLN A 33 -10.11 -6.79 8.67
N ALA A 34 -10.47 -5.86 7.78
CA ALA A 34 -10.28 -6.02 6.35
C ALA A 34 -8.84 -5.70 5.91
N GLY A 35 -8.05 -5.07 6.79
CA GLY A 35 -6.66 -4.72 6.51
C GLY A 35 -6.55 -3.61 5.46
N LYS A 36 -7.50 -2.67 5.42
CA LYS A 36 -7.55 -1.63 4.38
C LYS A 36 -7.50 -0.22 4.92
N LEU A 37 -6.64 0.59 4.32
CA LEU A 37 -6.83 2.04 4.22
C LEU A 37 -7.69 2.30 2.98
N ILE A 38 -8.81 2.98 3.17
CA ILE A 38 -9.77 3.29 2.11
C ILE A 38 -9.74 4.80 1.89
N THR A 39 -9.54 5.20 0.64
CA THR A 39 -9.64 6.60 0.21
C THR A 39 -10.96 6.80 -0.55
N LEU A 40 -11.81 7.68 -0.03
CA LEU A 40 -13.05 8.09 -0.69
C LEU A 40 -12.80 9.43 -1.39
N ARG A 41 -12.79 9.41 -2.72
CA ARG A 41 -12.42 10.57 -3.55
C ARG A 41 -13.43 10.77 -4.67
N TYR A 42 -13.71 12.02 -5.03
CA TYR A 42 -14.65 12.32 -6.10
C TYR A 42 -14.05 11.95 -7.47
N HIS A 43 -14.83 11.30 -8.34
CA HIS A 43 -14.42 11.01 -9.71
C HIS A 43 -15.62 10.84 -10.63
N ASN A 44 -15.62 11.52 -11.77
CA ASN A 44 -16.61 11.37 -12.85
C ASN A 44 -18.08 11.33 -12.37
N GLY A 45 -18.46 12.24 -11.48
CA GLY A 45 -19.85 12.33 -10.98
C GLY A 45 -20.19 11.38 -9.83
N GLY A 46 -19.26 10.53 -9.39
CA GLY A 46 -19.45 9.61 -8.27
C GLY A 46 -18.30 9.64 -7.26
N VAL A 47 -18.30 8.67 -6.34
CA VAL A 47 -17.20 8.42 -5.41
C VAL A 47 -16.38 7.24 -5.92
N ASN A 48 -15.10 7.47 -6.17
CA ASN A 48 -14.13 6.40 -6.29
C ASN A 48 -13.68 5.97 -4.88
N THR A 49 -13.81 4.68 -4.61
CA THR A 49 -13.41 4.05 -3.36
C THR A 49 -12.14 3.24 -3.62
N HIS A 50 -11.00 3.78 -3.23
CA HIS A 50 -9.70 3.17 -3.48
C HIS A 50 -9.18 2.47 -2.22
N PHE A 51 -8.73 1.23 -2.37
CA PHE A 51 -8.33 0.37 -1.26
C PHE A 51 -6.84 0.07 -1.32
N GLN A 52 -6.15 0.27 -0.20
CA GLN A 52 -4.75 -0.10 -0.02
C GLN A 52 -4.60 -1.03 1.16
N SER A 53 -3.70 -2.00 1.01
CA SER A 53 -3.44 -2.98 2.06
C SER A 53 -2.50 -2.41 3.10
N TYR A 54 -2.89 -2.51 4.35
CA TYR A 54 -2.02 -2.28 5.51
C TYR A 54 -2.23 -3.41 6.50
N ALA A 55 -1.20 -3.76 7.27
CA ALA A 55 -1.33 -4.73 8.33
C ALA A 55 -2.16 -4.13 9.48
N ARG A 56 -3.47 -4.42 9.51
CA ARG A 56 -4.42 -4.04 10.57
C ARG A 56 -4.42 -2.51 10.85
N PRO A 57 -4.74 -1.65 9.86
CA PRO A 57 -4.73 -0.21 10.03
C PRO A 57 -5.83 0.21 11.02
N MET A 58 -5.45 1.01 12.01
CA MET A 58 -6.29 1.48 13.10
C MET A 58 -6.33 3.02 13.10
N GLY A 59 -5.74 3.71 14.07
CA GLY A 59 -5.72 5.17 14.10
C GLY A 59 -5.07 5.80 12.86
N ILE A 60 -5.61 6.95 12.44
CA ILE A 60 -5.04 7.79 11.36
C ILE A 60 -4.84 9.19 11.94
N ALA A 61 -3.71 9.82 11.63
CA ALA A 61 -3.49 11.25 11.89
C ALA A 61 -3.18 11.97 10.58
N VAL A 62 -3.93 13.03 10.28
CA VAL A 62 -3.66 13.92 9.14
C VAL A 62 -3.00 15.21 9.66
N GLY A 63 -1.81 15.49 9.15
CA GLY A 63 -1.11 16.76 9.32
C GLY A 63 -1.01 17.53 8.01
N GLN A 64 -0.41 18.71 8.04
CA GLN A 64 -0.33 19.60 6.86
C GLN A 64 0.43 18.98 5.67
N HIS A 65 1.49 18.20 5.95
CA HIS A 65 2.36 17.61 4.93
C HIS A 65 2.57 16.11 5.10
N ARG A 66 1.92 15.51 6.10
CA ARG A 66 2.14 14.11 6.49
C ARG A 66 0.85 13.47 6.92
N ILE A 67 0.78 12.16 6.72
CA ILE A 67 -0.25 11.29 7.27
C ILE A 67 0.47 10.22 8.09
N ALA A 68 -0.04 9.91 9.29
CA ALA A 68 0.39 8.74 10.03
C ALA A 68 -0.73 7.70 10.08
N ILE A 69 -0.36 6.43 9.97
CA ILE A 69 -1.29 5.29 10.03
C ILE A 69 -0.74 4.30 11.05
N GLY A 70 -1.47 4.08 12.14
CA GLY A 70 -1.17 3.03 13.10
C GLY A 70 -1.55 1.66 12.54
N GLY A 71 -0.61 0.73 12.50
CA GLY A 71 -0.83 -0.66 12.13
C GLY A 71 -0.71 -1.61 13.32
N SER A 72 -0.58 -2.91 13.03
CA SER A 72 -0.46 -3.96 14.06
C SER A 72 0.76 -3.80 14.97
N HIS A 73 1.94 -3.49 14.41
CA HIS A 73 3.19 -3.43 15.19
C HIS A 73 4.04 -2.20 14.88
N GLN A 74 3.50 -1.26 14.11
CA GLN A 74 4.24 -0.10 13.65
C GLN A 74 3.33 1.07 13.27
N ILE A 75 3.91 2.26 13.26
CA ILE A 75 3.31 3.46 12.69
C ILE A 75 3.99 3.79 11.37
N TRP A 76 3.21 3.82 10.31
CA TRP A 76 3.63 4.33 9.00
C TRP A 76 3.49 5.85 8.97
N GLN A 77 4.48 6.55 8.44
CA GLN A 77 4.36 7.97 8.13
C GLN A 77 4.57 8.19 6.64
N LEU A 78 3.59 8.84 6.03
CA LEU A 78 3.56 9.14 4.61
C LEU A 78 3.69 10.64 4.43
N LYS A 79 4.59 11.05 3.54
CA LYS A 79 4.83 12.44 3.17
C LYS A 79 4.04 12.80 1.92
N LYS A 80 3.39 13.96 1.92
CA LYS A 80 2.78 14.54 0.72
C LYS A 80 3.88 15.04 -0.22
N VAL A 81 3.91 14.55 -1.45
CA VAL A 81 4.88 14.92 -2.49
C VAL A 81 4.14 15.40 -3.74
N THR A 82 3.84 16.69 -3.81
CA THR A 82 3.08 17.27 -4.93
C THR A 82 3.78 17.12 -6.28
N ALA A 83 5.12 17.18 -6.32
CA ALA A 83 5.88 16.98 -7.55
C ALA A 83 5.68 15.59 -8.16
N ALA A 84 5.49 14.56 -7.32
CA ALA A 84 5.24 13.20 -7.79
C ALA A 84 3.86 13.06 -8.46
N ALA A 85 2.90 13.91 -8.08
CA ALA A 85 1.58 13.93 -8.70
C ALA A 85 1.65 14.36 -10.17
N GLN A 86 2.52 15.34 -10.49
CA GLN A 86 2.73 15.85 -11.85
C GLN A 86 3.43 14.86 -12.78
N SER A 87 4.25 13.97 -12.22
CA SER A 87 4.95 12.92 -12.96
C SER A 87 4.19 11.59 -13.01
N SER A 88 3.02 11.51 -12.38
CA SER A 88 2.25 10.27 -12.36
C SER A 88 1.67 9.98 -13.74
N ALA A 89 1.91 8.77 -14.26
CA ALA A 89 1.27 8.26 -15.47
C ALA A 89 -0.17 7.75 -15.22
N SER A 90 -0.68 7.84 -13.99
CA SER A 90 -2.03 7.39 -13.66
C SER A 90 -3.10 8.26 -14.29
N SER A 91 -4.22 7.63 -14.68
CA SER A 91 -5.43 8.32 -15.17
C SER A 91 -6.61 8.04 -14.21
N PRO A 92 -7.20 9.08 -13.58
CA PRO A 92 -6.82 10.49 -13.69
C PRO A 92 -5.50 10.78 -12.96
N THR A 93 -4.86 11.89 -13.33
CA THR A 93 -3.66 12.37 -12.65
C THR A 93 -4.03 12.86 -11.24
N PRO A 94 -3.38 12.36 -10.18
CA PRO A 94 -3.68 12.75 -8.81
C PRO A 94 -3.29 14.20 -8.55
N ASP A 95 -4.01 14.85 -7.64
CA ASP A 95 -3.67 16.21 -7.17
C ASP A 95 -2.75 16.20 -5.93
N ALA A 96 -2.56 15.03 -5.33
CA ALA A 96 -1.58 14.77 -4.29
C ALA A 96 -1.12 13.32 -4.34
N VAL A 97 0.18 13.08 -4.11
CA VAL A 97 0.71 11.73 -3.90
C VAL A 97 1.30 11.65 -2.50
N TYR A 98 0.92 10.63 -1.75
CA TYR A 98 1.47 10.32 -0.43
C TYR A 98 2.43 9.15 -0.53
N ILE A 99 3.67 9.37 -0.09
CA ILE A 99 4.76 8.40 -0.20
C ILE A 99 5.20 8.03 1.21
N PRO A 100 5.22 6.74 1.58
CA PRO A 100 5.77 6.32 2.86
C PRO A 100 7.27 6.64 2.92
N ASP A 101 7.68 7.42 3.92
CA ASP A 101 9.09 7.82 4.10
C ASP A 101 9.66 7.40 5.45
N ARG A 102 8.81 7.00 6.40
CA ARG A 102 9.24 6.44 7.70
C ARG A 102 8.29 5.34 8.14
N SER A 103 8.84 4.37 8.85
CA SER A 103 8.10 3.38 9.62
C SER A 103 8.78 3.22 10.98
N GLN A 104 7.99 3.24 12.04
CA GLN A 104 8.49 3.04 13.40
C GLN A 104 7.83 1.84 14.04
N VAL A 105 8.64 0.88 14.49
CA VAL A 105 8.16 -0.32 15.18
C VAL A 105 7.75 0.03 16.61
N THR A 106 6.47 -0.17 16.91
CA THR A 106 5.85 0.10 18.21
C THR A 106 5.59 -1.16 19.03
N GLY A 107 5.52 -2.32 18.37
CA GLY A 107 4.91 -3.54 18.93
C GLY A 107 3.38 -3.50 18.91
N ASP A 108 2.73 -4.58 19.35
CA ASP A 108 1.26 -4.72 19.39
C ASP A 108 0.70 -3.95 20.58
N ILE A 109 0.45 -2.65 20.37
CA ILE A 109 0.02 -1.71 21.40
C ILE A 109 -1.40 -1.17 21.18
N ASP A 110 -2.11 -1.68 20.18
CA ASP A 110 -3.47 -1.29 19.81
C ASP A 110 -3.65 0.24 19.66
N ILE A 111 -3.11 0.81 18.57
CA ILE A 111 -3.10 2.27 18.35
C ILE A 111 -4.50 2.76 17.94
N HIS A 112 -5.29 3.26 18.89
CA HIS A 112 -6.71 3.55 18.67
C HIS A 112 -7.03 4.91 18.05
N GLU A 113 -6.35 5.97 18.46
CA GLU A 113 -6.57 7.31 17.92
C GLU A 113 -5.23 8.02 17.84
N MET A 114 -5.07 8.88 16.85
CA MET A 114 -3.82 9.57 16.57
C MET A 114 -4.11 10.99 16.11
N ALA A 115 -3.26 11.95 16.44
CA ALA A 115 -3.32 13.28 15.86
C ALA A 115 -1.95 13.97 15.90
N TYR A 116 -1.75 14.91 14.99
CA TYR A 116 -0.59 15.80 15.06
C TYR A 116 -0.90 17.01 15.94
N VAL A 117 0.00 17.29 16.88
CA VAL A 117 -0.01 18.49 17.72
C VAL A 117 1.32 19.19 17.53
N ASN A 118 1.32 20.38 16.92
CA ASN A 118 2.55 21.13 16.62
C ASN A 118 3.61 20.30 15.86
N GLN A 119 3.17 19.46 14.90
CA GLN A 119 3.97 18.50 14.13
C GLN A 119 4.48 17.27 14.91
N GLU A 120 4.32 17.22 16.22
CA GLU A 120 4.57 16.00 17.01
C GLU A 120 3.37 15.06 16.87
N LEU A 121 3.64 13.78 16.62
CA LEU A 121 2.59 12.78 16.52
C LEU A 121 2.23 12.26 17.92
N TRP A 122 1.00 12.50 18.33
CA TRP A 122 0.40 11.97 19.54
C TRP A 122 -0.54 10.82 19.20
N PHE A 123 -0.55 9.79 20.02
CA PHE A 123 -1.41 8.63 19.81
C PHE A 123 -1.79 7.93 21.11
N VAL A 124 -2.93 7.25 21.07
CA VAL A 124 -3.43 6.40 22.15
C VAL A 124 -2.76 5.03 22.04
N ASN A 125 -2.08 4.63 23.11
CA ASN A 125 -1.63 3.25 23.34
C ASN A 125 -2.63 2.59 24.29
N THR A 126 -3.54 1.80 23.71
CA THR A 126 -4.64 1.20 24.46
C THR A 126 -4.15 0.08 25.37
N GLN A 127 -3.20 -0.74 24.91
CA GLN A 127 -2.63 -1.82 25.71
C GLN A 127 -2.02 -1.31 27.02
N PHE A 128 -1.33 -0.17 26.98
CA PHE A 128 -0.72 0.48 28.15
C PHE A 128 -1.61 1.55 28.82
N SER A 129 -2.81 1.77 28.30
CA SER A 129 -3.79 2.75 28.84
C SER A 129 -3.21 4.17 28.97
N CYS A 130 -2.50 4.64 27.94
CA CYS A 130 -1.79 5.91 27.99
C CYS A 130 -1.75 6.65 26.64
N LEU A 131 -1.49 7.95 26.69
CA LEU A 131 -1.11 8.75 25.54
C LEU A 131 0.41 8.66 25.35
N CYS A 132 0.84 8.53 24.10
CA CYS A 132 2.22 8.36 23.70
C CYS A 132 2.61 9.32 22.57
N THR A 133 3.92 9.46 22.41
CA THR A 133 4.56 10.11 21.26
C THR A 133 5.66 9.19 20.72
N LEU A 134 6.15 9.48 19.52
CA LEU A 134 7.28 8.78 18.91
C LEU A 134 8.61 9.39 19.37
N ASP A 135 9.65 8.56 19.41
CA ASP A 135 11.02 8.95 19.75
C ASP A 135 12.03 8.15 18.94
N ALA A 136 13.28 8.61 18.79
CA ALA A 136 14.27 7.91 17.96
C ALA A 136 14.82 6.62 18.61
N ASP A 137 14.92 6.59 19.94
CA ASP A 137 15.59 5.50 20.68
C ASP A 137 14.60 4.48 21.28
N HIS A 138 13.32 4.84 21.33
CA HIS A 138 12.27 4.04 21.94
C HIS A 138 11.17 3.69 20.93
N SER A 139 10.49 2.56 21.14
CA SER A 139 9.29 2.20 20.35
C SER A 139 8.19 3.26 20.44
N PHE A 140 8.04 3.86 21.62
CA PHE A 140 7.15 4.97 21.93
C PHE A 140 7.53 5.56 23.29
N VAL A 141 7.08 6.78 23.59
CA VAL A 141 7.27 7.43 24.89
C VAL A 141 5.92 7.79 25.50
N PRO A 142 5.52 7.19 26.63
CA PRO A 142 4.33 7.60 27.38
C PRO A 142 4.45 9.05 27.84
N ARG A 143 3.40 9.84 27.62
CA ARG A 143 3.31 11.26 28.01
C ARG A 143 2.27 11.50 29.09
N TRP A 144 1.22 10.69 29.13
CA TRP A 144 0.12 10.83 30.07
C TRP A 144 -0.62 9.52 30.25
N LYS A 145 -1.15 9.26 31.45
CA LYS A 145 -2.08 8.17 31.74
C LYS A 145 -3.18 8.69 32.68
N PRO A 146 -4.41 8.13 32.65
CA PRO A 146 -5.44 8.49 33.62
C PRO A 146 -4.93 8.33 35.06
N SER A 147 -5.43 9.15 35.98
CA SER A 147 -5.03 9.16 37.40
C SER A 147 -5.28 7.82 38.09
N PHE A 148 -6.36 7.13 37.70
CA PHE A 148 -6.71 5.81 38.23
C PHE A 148 -5.85 4.65 37.70
N ILE A 149 -5.02 4.86 36.67
CA ILE A 149 -4.10 3.82 36.20
C ILE A 149 -2.83 3.86 37.05
N SER A 150 -2.60 2.85 37.89
CA SER A 150 -1.47 2.87 38.84
C SER A 150 -0.10 2.70 38.20
N ALA A 151 -0.01 1.90 37.13
CA ALA A 151 1.26 1.56 36.48
C ALA A 151 1.08 1.24 34.99
N TYR A 152 2.14 1.46 34.21
CA TYR A 152 2.22 1.02 32.82
C TYR A 152 2.32 -0.49 32.75
N ALA A 153 1.37 -1.13 32.08
CA ALA A 153 1.34 -2.58 31.87
C ALA A 153 0.53 -2.91 30.64
N LEU A 154 0.87 -4.00 29.98
CA LEU A 154 -0.03 -4.64 29.02
C LEU A 154 -1.31 -5.09 29.74
N GLY A 155 -2.42 -5.05 29.03
CA GLY A 155 -3.69 -5.57 29.54
C GLY A 155 -4.90 -4.71 29.25
N ASP A 156 -4.73 -3.52 28.66
CA ASP A 156 -5.82 -2.62 28.24
C ASP A 156 -6.85 -2.49 29.38
N ARG A 157 -6.45 -1.75 30.42
CA ARG A 157 -7.16 -1.71 31.71
C ARG A 157 -8.48 -0.95 31.60
N CYS A 158 -8.47 0.19 30.90
CA CYS A 158 -9.62 1.09 30.77
C CYS A 158 -10.16 1.23 29.34
N HIS A 159 -9.49 0.68 28.33
CA HIS A 159 -9.77 0.94 26.92
C HIS A 159 -9.79 2.41 26.58
N LEU A 160 -8.70 3.10 26.92
CA LEU A 160 -8.41 4.41 26.38
C LEU A 160 -8.42 4.29 24.85
N ASN A 161 -9.26 5.06 24.17
CA ASN A 161 -9.59 4.81 22.76
C ASN A 161 -9.69 6.08 21.91
N GLY A 162 -9.75 7.27 22.51
CA GLY A 162 -9.89 8.51 21.77
C GLY A 162 -9.05 9.62 22.38
N LEU A 163 -8.65 10.56 21.53
CA LEU A 163 -7.93 11.77 21.89
C LEU A 163 -8.50 12.95 21.10
N GLY A 164 -8.63 14.09 21.76
CA GLY A 164 -9.18 15.33 21.24
C GLY A 164 -8.24 16.49 21.54
N ILE A 165 -8.02 17.34 20.53
CA ILE A 165 -7.16 18.52 20.62
C ILE A 165 -8.02 19.73 20.92
N ARG A 166 -7.55 20.61 21.81
CA ARG A 166 -8.10 21.96 22.02
C ARG A 166 -6.93 22.93 22.18
N ASP A 167 -7.03 24.10 21.55
CA ASP A 167 -6.05 25.18 21.68
C ASP A 167 -4.60 24.72 21.40
N GLY A 168 -4.43 23.84 20.40
CA GLY A 168 -3.12 23.34 19.98
C GLY A 168 -2.48 22.34 20.94
N GLN A 169 -3.25 21.70 21.82
CA GLN A 169 -2.78 20.70 22.78
C GLN A 169 -3.76 19.52 22.87
N VAL A 170 -3.27 18.33 23.20
CA VAL A 170 -4.15 17.23 23.61
C VAL A 170 -4.86 17.67 24.89
N ARG A 171 -6.19 17.58 24.91
CA ARG A 171 -7.01 18.06 26.04
C ARG A 171 -8.01 17.01 26.52
N TYR A 172 -8.70 16.33 25.61
CA TYR A 172 -9.77 15.39 25.95
C TYR A 172 -9.40 13.99 25.52
N VAL A 173 -9.79 12.99 26.30
CA VAL A 173 -9.64 11.58 25.92
C VAL A 173 -10.90 10.79 26.31
N THR A 174 -11.14 9.67 25.64
CA THR A 174 -12.25 8.75 25.96
C THR A 174 -11.73 7.40 26.40
N ALA A 175 -12.40 6.80 27.38
CA ALA A 175 -12.17 5.43 27.84
C ALA A 175 -13.51 4.71 28.04
N LEU A 176 -13.53 3.37 27.98
CA LEU A 176 -14.76 2.58 28.14
C LEU A 176 -15.08 2.21 29.59
N GLY A 177 -14.16 2.47 30.51
CA GLY A 177 -14.33 2.17 31.93
C GLY A 177 -13.21 2.76 32.78
N GLU A 178 -13.55 3.31 33.94
CA GLU A 178 -12.56 3.64 34.97
C GLU A 178 -12.11 2.35 35.68
N SER A 179 -11.06 1.73 35.17
CA SER A 179 -10.53 0.49 35.73
C SER A 179 -9.02 0.42 35.63
N ASP A 180 -8.40 -0.13 36.68
CA ASP A 180 -6.97 -0.39 36.78
C ASP A 180 -6.62 -1.89 36.72
N HIS A 181 -7.61 -2.73 36.35
CA HIS A 181 -7.43 -4.16 36.18
C HIS A 181 -7.37 -4.51 34.69
N PRO A 182 -6.54 -5.48 34.26
CA PRO A 182 -6.52 -5.92 32.86
C PRO A 182 -7.93 -6.23 32.34
N GLN A 183 -8.31 -5.58 31.23
CA GLN A 183 -9.63 -5.72 30.60
C GLN A 183 -10.83 -5.36 31.50
N GLY A 184 -10.62 -4.61 32.60
CA GLY A 184 -11.66 -4.31 33.60
C GLY A 184 -12.79 -3.41 33.08
N TRP A 185 -12.60 -2.74 31.94
CA TRP A 185 -13.63 -1.98 31.23
C TRP A 185 -14.73 -2.86 30.60
N ARG A 186 -14.47 -4.14 30.31
CA ARG A 186 -15.41 -5.02 29.58
C ARG A 186 -16.79 -5.17 30.22
N PRO A 187 -16.92 -5.38 31.54
CA PRO A 187 -18.22 -5.39 32.21
C PRO A 187 -18.87 -4.00 32.28
N LEU A 188 -18.07 -2.94 32.16
CA LEU A 188 -18.51 -1.55 32.29
C LEU A 188 -18.94 -0.90 30.96
N LYS A 189 -18.55 -1.48 29.82
CA LYS A 189 -18.69 -0.87 28.47
C LYS A 189 -20.06 -0.25 28.14
N ALA A 190 -21.15 -0.74 28.71
CA ALA A 190 -22.49 -0.25 28.43
C ALA A 190 -22.81 1.09 29.10
N GLN A 191 -22.18 1.40 30.24
CA GLN A 191 -22.55 2.56 31.08
C GLN A 191 -21.39 3.08 31.97
N GLY A 192 -20.15 2.64 31.75
CA GLY A 192 -18.99 3.05 32.55
C GLY A 192 -17.99 3.86 31.76
N GLY A 193 -18.30 4.22 30.52
CA GLY A 193 -17.45 5.05 29.70
C GLY A 193 -17.32 6.45 30.28
N VAL A 194 -16.16 7.05 30.01
CA VAL A 194 -15.81 8.38 30.51
C VAL A 194 -15.19 9.25 29.41
N ILE A 195 -15.39 10.55 29.55
CA ILE A 195 -14.59 11.58 28.88
C ILE A 195 -13.73 12.23 29.95
N LEU A 196 -12.41 12.13 29.80
CA LEU A 196 -11.44 12.73 30.71
C LEU A 196 -10.85 13.99 30.09
N ASP A 197 -10.48 14.91 30.95
CA ASP A 197 -9.67 16.06 30.61
C ASP A 197 -8.24 15.84 31.13
N VAL A 198 -7.25 15.91 30.25
CA VAL A 198 -5.87 15.54 30.61
C VAL A 198 -5.22 16.49 31.62
N GLN A 199 -5.77 17.69 31.84
CA GLN A 199 -5.22 18.65 32.81
C GLN A 199 -6.01 18.72 34.12
N THR A 200 -7.11 17.98 34.28
CA THR A 200 -7.87 17.91 35.53
C THR A 200 -8.03 16.48 36.01
N PRO A 201 -8.13 16.23 37.32
CA PRO A 201 -8.29 14.88 37.84
C PRO A 201 -9.70 14.33 37.61
N ASP A 202 -10.72 15.22 37.62
CA ASP A 202 -12.12 14.82 37.51
C ASP A 202 -12.53 14.61 36.05
N PRO A 203 -13.35 13.57 35.76
CA PRO A 203 -13.90 13.36 34.44
C PRO A 203 -14.85 14.50 34.06
N VAL A 204 -14.85 14.84 32.77
CA VAL A 204 -15.83 15.76 32.18
C VAL A 204 -17.22 15.13 32.16
N SER A 205 -17.27 13.81 31.98
CA SER A 205 -18.50 13.02 31.97
C SER A 205 -18.21 11.57 32.27
N GLU A 206 -19.18 10.93 32.90
CA GLU A 206 -19.20 9.51 33.25
C GLU A 206 -20.52 8.90 32.79
N GLY A 207 -20.67 7.58 32.93
CA GLY A 207 -21.93 6.91 32.63
C GLY A 207 -22.16 6.62 31.14
N LEU A 208 -21.17 6.91 30.27
CA LEU A 208 -21.33 6.89 28.82
C LEU A 208 -21.31 5.47 28.25
N SER A 209 -22.10 5.24 27.21
CA SER A 209 -22.12 3.97 26.48
C SER A 209 -21.10 3.96 25.35
N MET A 210 -19.93 3.40 25.65
CA MET A 210 -18.80 3.29 24.71
C MET A 210 -18.42 4.61 24.01
N PRO A 211 -18.02 5.66 24.74
CA PRO A 211 -17.63 6.93 24.14
C PRO A 211 -16.37 6.79 23.29
N HIS A 212 -16.31 7.52 22.17
CA HIS A 212 -15.20 7.49 21.22
C HIS A 212 -15.01 8.82 20.49
N SER A 213 -13.83 8.99 19.88
CA SER A 213 -13.45 10.10 19.00
C SER A 213 -13.88 11.48 19.51
N PRO A 214 -13.40 11.90 20.71
CA PRO A 214 -13.66 13.24 21.20
C PRO A 214 -13.00 14.26 20.26
N ARG A 215 -13.71 15.35 19.94
CA ARG A 215 -13.23 16.44 19.09
C ARG A 215 -13.69 17.78 19.65
N TRP A 216 -12.77 18.72 19.82
CA TRP A 216 -13.15 20.12 20.05
C TRP A 216 -13.39 20.80 18.70
N TYR A 217 -14.60 21.26 18.45
CA TYR A 217 -14.94 21.87 17.17
C TYR A 217 -16.04 22.92 17.34
N GLN A 218 -15.80 24.10 16.76
CA GLN A 218 -16.68 25.28 16.84
C GLN A 218 -17.13 25.61 18.29
N GLY A 219 -16.21 25.55 19.25
CA GLY A 219 -16.47 25.92 20.64
C GLY A 219 -17.20 24.85 21.48
N HIS A 220 -17.39 23.65 20.93
CA HIS A 220 -18.05 22.55 21.62
C HIS A 220 -17.15 21.31 21.68
N LEU A 221 -17.31 20.52 22.74
CA LEU A 221 -16.73 19.18 22.83
C LEU A 221 -17.72 18.16 22.25
N TRP A 222 -17.38 17.62 21.09
CA TRP A 222 -18.13 16.58 20.39
C TRP A 222 -17.57 15.22 20.72
N PHE A 223 -18.41 14.20 20.68
CA PHE A 223 -18.00 12.80 20.79
C PHE A 223 -19.02 11.88 20.13
N LEU A 224 -18.61 10.63 19.93
CA LEU A 224 -19.48 9.56 19.48
C LEU A 224 -19.85 8.68 20.67
N GLU A 225 -21.14 8.47 20.89
CA GLU A 225 -21.61 7.50 21.89
C GLU A 225 -21.98 6.20 21.19
N SER A 226 -20.95 5.38 20.91
CA SER A 226 -21.06 4.22 20.03
C SER A 226 -22.08 3.18 20.49
N GLY A 227 -22.31 3.08 21.81
CA GLY A 227 -23.28 2.15 22.37
C GLY A 227 -24.74 2.52 22.09
N TYR A 228 -25.00 3.80 21.80
CA TYR A 228 -26.28 4.28 21.30
C TYR A 228 -26.26 4.52 19.79
N GLY A 229 -25.10 4.63 19.15
CA GLY A 229 -24.98 4.96 17.73
C GLY A 229 -25.28 6.42 17.44
N SER A 230 -24.88 7.33 18.34
CA SER A 230 -25.19 8.76 18.24
C SER A 230 -23.95 9.61 18.03
N LEU A 231 -24.17 10.78 17.43
CA LEU A 231 -23.28 11.94 17.50
C LEU A 231 -23.83 12.87 18.58
N ALA A 232 -23.01 13.23 19.55
CA ALA A 232 -23.40 14.07 20.66
C ALA A 232 -22.36 15.17 20.92
N ARG A 233 -22.78 16.21 21.63
CA ARG A 233 -21.89 17.21 22.22
C ARG A 233 -22.12 17.28 23.72
N ILE A 234 -21.09 17.73 24.42
CA ILE A 234 -21.13 17.90 25.87
C ILE A 234 -20.58 19.28 26.24
N ASN A 235 -21.22 19.91 27.22
CA ASN A 235 -20.68 21.09 27.86
C ASN A 235 -19.60 20.66 28.87
N PRO A 236 -18.32 21.03 28.67
CA PRO A 236 -17.24 20.56 29.54
C PRO A 236 -17.29 21.12 30.97
N VAL A 237 -18.10 22.15 31.22
CA VAL A 237 -18.24 22.77 32.55
C VAL A 237 -19.39 22.11 33.33
N THR A 238 -20.52 21.85 32.67
CA THR A 238 -21.72 21.33 33.34
C THR A 238 -21.87 19.81 33.21
N GLY A 239 -21.12 19.17 32.32
CA GLY A 239 -21.30 17.77 31.96
C GLY A 239 -22.59 17.50 31.18
N GLN A 240 -23.39 18.54 30.85
CA GLN A 240 -24.66 18.36 30.16
C GLN A 240 -24.43 17.91 28.72
N GLN A 241 -25.07 16.80 28.37
CA GLN A 241 -25.01 16.20 27.05
C GLN A 241 -26.20 16.60 26.19
N GLU A 242 -25.97 16.70 24.89
CA GLU A 242 -27.00 16.92 23.88
C GLU A 242 -26.73 15.97 22.70
N VAL A 243 -27.71 15.10 22.43
CA VAL A 243 -27.67 14.18 21.29
C VAL A 243 -28.08 14.96 20.04
N MET A 244 -27.16 15.05 19.08
CA MET A 244 -27.37 15.83 17.85
C MET A 244 -27.93 14.98 16.72
N ALA A 245 -27.52 13.71 16.63
CA ALA A 245 -28.02 12.81 15.59
C ALA A 245 -27.99 11.36 16.06
N GLN A 246 -29.01 10.61 15.63
CA GLN A 246 -29.09 9.16 15.79
C GLN A 246 -28.73 8.48 14.46
N LEU A 247 -27.79 7.53 14.48
CA LEU A 247 -27.23 6.91 13.28
C LEU A 247 -27.44 5.38 13.27
N PRO A 248 -27.57 4.75 12.09
CA PRO A 248 -27.94 3.33 11.97
C PRO A 248 -26.74 2.37 12.08
N GLY A 249 -25.88 2.54 13.09
CA GLY A 249 -24.69 1.70 13.28
C GLY A 249 -23.79 2.16 14.42
N PHE A 250 -22.75 1.36 14.71
CA PHE A 250 -21.77 1.70 15.75
C PHE A 250 -20.89 2.83 15.26
N THR A 251 -21.05 4.00 15.87
CA THR A 251 -20.32 5.20 15.48
C THR A 251 -18.83 5.07 15.83
N ARG A 252 -17.95 5.28 14.86
CA ARG A 252 -16.48 5.20 14.99
C ARG A 252 -15.84 6.15 13.98
N GLY A 253 -14.82 6.89 14.41
CA GLY A 253 -14.18 7.92 13.59
C GLY A 253 -15.08 9.13 13.39
N LEU A 254 -14.53 10.31 13.67
CA LEU A 254 -15.24 11.58 13.59
C LEU A 254 -14.29 12.66 13.09
N CYS A 255 -14.66 13.31 11.99
CA CYS A 255 -14.01 14.53 11.53
C CYS A 255 -15.04 15.55 11.08
N PHE A 256 -14.65 16.83 11.04
CA PHE A 256 -15.53 17.94 10.71
C PHE A 256 -14.98 18.76 9.53
N PHE A 257 -15.88 19.38 8.80
CA PHE A 257 -15.57 20.44 7.84
C PHE A 257 -16.75 21.41 7.75
N GLU A 258 -16.52 22.69 8.00
CA GLU A 258 -17.57 23.70 8.10
C GLU A 258 -18.68 23.25 9.08
N ASP A 259 -19.94 23.19 8.64
CA ASP A 259 -21.10 22.74 9.41
C ASP A 259 -21.40 21.23 9.27
N LEU A 260 -20.46 20.46 8.72
CA LEU A 260 -20.62 19.03 8.45
C LEU A 260 -19.75 18.18 9.37
N ALA A 261 -20.36 17.16 9.99
CA ALA A 261 -19.68 16.06 10.64
C ALA A 261 -19.69 14.83 9.72
N PHE A 262 -18.54 14.19 9.54
CA PHE A 262 -18.39 12.91 8.87
C PHE A 262 -18.20 11.84 9.94
N VAL A 263 -19.14 10.90 10.01
CA VAL A 263 -19.20 9.88 11.05
C VAL A 263 -19.10 8.51 10.41
N GLY A 264 -18.11 7.71 10.81
CA GLY A 264 -18.03 6.31 10.39
C GLY A 264 -18.97 5.43 11.20
N LEU A 265 -19.55 4.43 10.55
CA LEU A 265 -20.44 3.43 11.15
C LEU A 265 -19.90 2.03 10.88
N SER A 266 -19.97 1.18 11.90
CA SER A 266 -19.61 -0.24 11.86
C SER A 266 -20.82 -1.15 12.07
N LYS A 267 -20.78 -2.34 11.46
CA LYS A 267 -21.65 -3.46 11.82
C LYS A 267 -21.08 -4.16 13.05
N VAL A 268 -21.93 -4.58 13.98
CA VAL A 268 -21.50 -5.52 15.03
C VAL A 268 -21.34 -6.89 14.42
N ARG A 269 -20.19 -7.52 14.66
CA ARG A 269 -20.10 -8.97 14.61
C ARG A 269 -20.50 -9.50 15.98
N GLU A 270 -21.41 -10.47 16.00
CA GLU A 270 -21.89 -11.18 17.20
C GLU A 270 -20.78 -12.07 17.82
N THR A 271 -19.63 -11.48 18.10
CA THR A 271 -18.64 -12.08 18.99
C THR A 271 -18.96 -11.63 20.42
N ALA A 272 -18.70 -12.51 21.38
CA ALA A 272 -19.09 -12.38 22.80
C ALA A 272 -18.68 -11.07 23.50
N SER A 273 -17.85 -10.22 22.88
CA SER A 273 -17.36 -8.96 23.47
C SER A 273 -18.38 -7.82 23.52
N PHE A 274 -19.44 -7.83 22.70
CA PHE A 274 -20.40 -6.70 22.58
C PHE A 274 -21.84 -7.01 23.03
N SER A 275 -22.04 -8.05 23.85
CA SER A 275 -23.33 -8.27 24.51
C SER A 275 -23.62 -7.19 25.57
N GLY A 276 -24.91 -6.86 25.76
CA GLY A 276 -25.38 -5.98 26.85
C GLY A 276 -25.36 -4.47 26.55
N ILE A 277 -25.25 -4.05 25.29
CA ILE A 277 -25.19 -2.64 24.88
C ILE A 277 -26.56 -2.18 24.33
N PRO A 278 -27.03 -0.95 24.61
CA PRO A 278 -28.37 -0.47 24.21
C PRO A 278 -28.70 -0.70 22.74
N MET A 279 -27.81 -0.33 21.81
CA MET A 279 -28.08 -0.47 20.38
C MET A 279 -28.18 -1.93 19.89
N THR A 280 -27.70 -2.91 20.66
CA THR A 280 -27.88 -4.33 20.32
C THR A 280 -29.28 -4.86 20.64
N GLN A 281 -30.09 -4.09 21.38
CA GLN A 281 -31.45 -4.46 21.76
C GLN A 281 -32.49 -4.12 20.67
N HIS A 282 -32.14 -3.25 19.73
CA HIS A 282 -32.99 -2.88 18.60
C HIS A 282 -32.70 -3.75 17.36
N ARG A 283 -33.75 -4.34 16.76
CA ARG A 283 -33.66 -5.21 15.56
C ARG A 283 -33.58 -4.42 14.24
N THR A 284 -32.81 -3.34 14.19
CA THR A 284 -32.55 -2.59 12.95
C THR A 284 -31.32 -3.13 12.24
N GLU A 285 -31.38 -3.21 10.90
CA GLU A 285 -30.21 -3.61 10.11
C GLU A 285 -29.09 -2.58 10.31
N ARG A 286 -27.94 -3.05 10.81
CA ARG A 286 -26.77 -2.21 11.07
C ARG A 286 -25.98 -2.04 9.78
N ILE A 287 -25.55 -0.81 9.50
CA ILE A 287 -24.91 -0.47 8.24
C ILE A 287 -23.46 -0.03 8.48
N CYS A 288 -22.55 -0.50 7.62
CA CYS A 288 -21.17 -0.05 7.60
C CYS A 288 -21.01 1.07 6.56
N GLY A 289 -20.37 2.17 6.89
CA GLY A 289 -20.20 3.30 5.95
C GLY A 289 -19.99 4.66 6.62
N ILE A 290 -20.03 5.73 5.84
CA ILE A 290 -19.85 7.11 6.29
C ILE A 290 -21.17 7.88 6.19
N TRP A 291 -21.55 8.58 7.25
CA TRP A 291 -22.70 9.47 7.30
C TRP A 291 -22.24 10.92 7.44
N ILE A 292 -22.88 11.82 6.70
CA ILE A 292 -22.66 13.26 6.78
C ILE A 292 -23.85 13.87 7.52
N VAL A 293 -23.56 14.48 8.67
CA VAL A 293 -24.55 15.14 9.53
C VAL A 293 -24.30 16.65 9.52
N GLN A 294 -25.33 17.44 9.28
CA GLN A 294 -25.28 18.87 9.50
C GLN A 294 -25.37 19.17 11.00
N ILE A 295 -24.31 19.74 11.57
CA ILE A 295 -24.13 19.84 13.03
C ILE A 295 -25.03 20.89 13.69
N THR A 296 -25.60 21.81 12.91
CA THR A 296 -26.52 22.84 13.40
C THR A 296 -27.94 22.30 13.60
N THR A 297 -28.34 21.28 12.83
CA THR A 297 -29.71 20.75 12.81
C THR A 297 -29.82 19.28 13.21
N GLY A 298 -28.70 18.53 13.18
CA GLY A 298 -28.71 17.08 13.34
C GLY A 298 -29.13 16.31 12.09
N THR A 299 -29.42 17.00 10.98
CA THR A 299 -29.95 16.37 9.77
C THR A 299 -28.88 15.59 9.02
N ILE A 300 -29.21 14.37 8.59
CA ILE A 300 -28.35 13.57 7.70
C ILE A 300 -28.49 14.11 6.27
N VAL A 301 -27.38 14.60 5.69
CA VAL A 301 -27.38 15.23 4.36
C VAL A 301 -26.79 14.34 3.26
N GLY A 302 -26.09 13.26 3.64
CA GLY A 302 -25.55 12.30 2.70
C GLY A 302 -24.95 11.09 3.39
N TYR A 303 -24.76 10.00 2.64
CA TYR A 303 -24.10 8.82 3.16
C TYR A 303 -23.38 8.04 2.05
N LEU A 304 -22.43 7.21 2.46
CA LEU A 304 -21.81 6.16 1.67
C LEU A 304 -21.86 4.87 2.50
N LYS A 305 -22.38 3.78 1.92
CA LYS A 305 -22.48 2.45 2.52
C LYS A 305 -21.44 1.55 1.89
N PHE A 306 -20.74 0.77 2.70
CA PHE A 306 -19.86 -0.29 2.22
C PHE A 306 -20.62 -1.62 2.06
N HIS A 307 -20.22 -2.41 1.07
CA HIS A 307 -20.69 -3.76 0.79
C HIS A 307 -19.53 -4.76 0.79
N GLY A 308 -19.85 -6.05 0.83
CA GLY A 308 -18.86 -7.12 0.82
C GLY A 308 -18.07 -7.20 2.13
N ALA A 309 -16.74 -7.19 2.04
CA ALA A 309 -15.83 -7.50 3.13
C ALA A 309 -15.67 -6.38 4.18
N VAL A 310 -16.06 -5.14 3.87
CA VAL A 310 -15.94 -4.01 4.80
C VAL A 310 -17.18 -3.94 5.69
N ALA A 311 -17.05 -4.51 6.89
CA ALA A 311 -18.10 -4.51 7.91
C ALA A 311 -17.80 -3.57 9.09
N GLU A 312 -16.61 -2.98 9.12
CA GLU A 312 -16.10 -2.21 10.25
C GLU A 312 -15.29 -1.02 9.74
N ILE A 313 -15.43 0.10 10.45
CA ILE A 313 -14.70 1.35 10.28
C ILE A 313 -14.09 1.69 11.63
N PHE A 314 -12.80 2.02 11.59
CA PHE A 314 -12.03 2.31 12.79
C PHE A 314 -11.80 3.82 12.97
N ALA A 315 -11.16 4.47 11.99
CA ALA A 315 -10.95 5.91 11.96
C ALA A 315 -11.52 6.53 10.68
N VAL A 316 -11.87 7.81 10.75
CA VAL A 316 -12.33 8.64 9.64
C VAL A 316 -11.62 9.98 9.74
N GLU A 317 -10.81 10.30 8.74
CA GLU A 317 -10.03 11.53 8.69
C GLU A 317 -10.21 12.25 7.35
N LEU A 318 -10.07 13.57 7.37
CA LEU A 318 -10.37 14.44 6.23
C LEU A 318 -9.08 14.96 5.59
N LEU A 319 -9.02 14.90 4.26
CA LEU A 319 -7.99 15.55 3.47
C LEU A 319 -8.56 16.82 2.83
N PRO A 320 -8.34 18.00 3.44
CA PRO A 320 -8.87 19.23 2.89
C PRO A 320 -8.10 19.61 1.62
N GLN A 321 -8.78 20.31 0.71
CA GLN A 321 -8.20 20.85 -0.52
C GLN A 321 -7.49 19.79 -1.40
N THR A 322 -7.93 18.54 -1.30
CA THR A 322 -7.35 17.39 -2.01
C THR A 322 -8.50 16.52 -2.50
N GLN A 323 -8.73 16.49 -3.81
CA GLN A 323 -9.92 15.88 -4.42
C GLN A 323 -9.65 14.50 -5.00
N TYR A 324 -8.42 14.23 -5.46
CA TYR A 324 -8.01 12.93 -5.99
C TYR A 324 -6.60 12.58 -5.52
N PRO A 325 -6.41 12.27 -4.22
CA PRO A 325 -5.14 11.83 -3.70
C PRO A 325 -4.85 10.41 -4.14
N ASP A 326 -3.58 10.12 -4.38
CA ASP A 326 -3.06 8.77 -4.54
C ASP A 326 -2.03 8.46 -3.46
N PHE A 327 -1.85 7.18 -3.17
CA PHE A 327 -0.85 6.75 -2.21
C PHE A 327 -0.07 5.58 -2.75
N MET A 328 1.22 5.63 -2.48
CA MET A 328 2.15 4.63 -2.92
C MET A 328 2.14 3.43 -1.98
N ASP A 329 2.05 2.24 -2.56
CA ASP A 329 2.17 0.99 -1.82
C ASP A 329 3.61 0.79 -1.30
N TRP A 330 3.73 0.25 -0.10
CA TRP A 330 5.03 -0.07 0.51
C TRP A 330 5.73 -1.24 -0.18
N ASP A 331 4.95 -2.23 -0.60
CA ASP A 331 5.47 -3.45 -1.23
C ASP A 331 5.75 -3.26 -2.73
N SER A 332 5.51 -2.05 -3.27
CA SER A 332 5.83 -1.75 -4.65
C SER A 332 7.36 -1.76 -4.84
N PRO A 333 7.92 -2.43 -5.86
CA PRO A 333 9.37 -2.50 -6.13
C PRO A 333 9.97 -1.17 -6.60
N LEU A 334 9.35 -0.04 -6.27
CA LEU A 334 9.71 1.26 -6.77
C LEU A 334 10.89 1.82 -5.97
N ARG A 335 11.93 2.23 -6.70
CA ARG A 335 13.07 3.01 -6.22
C ARG A 335 12.61 4.45 -5.93
N VAL A 336 11.72 4.63 -4.96
CA VAL A 336 11.19 5.95 -4.60
C VAL A 336 11.97 6.51 -3.45
N TYR A 337 12.46 7.73 -3.64
CA TYR A 337 13.23 8.46 -2.65
C TYR A 337 12.87 9.93 -2.75
N VAL A 338 12.99 10.62 -1.62
CA VAL A 338 12.78 12.07 -1.54
C VAL A 338 14.13 12.70 -1.23
N LEU A 339 14.66 13.47 -2.18
CA LEU A 339 15.91 14.21 -2.01
C LEU A 339 15.63 15.68 -1.71
N PRO A 340 16.56 16.38 -1.02
CA PRO A 340 16.51 17.84 -0.90
C PRO A 340 16.50 18.52 -2.28
N ASN A 341 15.83 19.66 -2.38
CA ASN A 341 15.74 20.42 -3.64
C ASN A 341 17.11 20.80 -4.23
N ALA A 342 18.14 20.99 -3.39
CA ALA A 342 19.50 21.24 -3.85
C ALA A 342 20.04 20.04 -4.63
N VAL A 343 19.97 18.85 -4.04
CA VAL A 343 20.43 17.59 -4.67
C VAL A 343 19.58 17.22 -5.89
N LEU A 344 18.26 17.46 -5.86
CA LEU A 344 17.36 17.20 -7.00
C LEU A 344 17.75 17.95 -8.28
N ARG A 345 18.48 19.06 -8.20
CA ARG A 345 18.98 19.80 -9.36
C ARG A 345 20.22 19.16 -9.98
N GLU A 346 20.91 18.32 -9.22
CA GLU A 346 22.13 17.60 -9.62
C GLU A 346 21.83 16.16 -10.09
N VAL A 347 20.61 15.67 -9.83
CA VAL A 347 20.18 14.35 -10.31
C VAL A 347 20.21 14.32 -11.84
N ASP A 348 21.03 13.42 -12.39
CA ASP A 348 21.04 13.16 -13.82
C ASP A 348 19.75 12.44 -14.24
N ARG A 349 18.87 13.21 -14.89
CA ARG A 349 17.57 12.72 -15.37
C ARG A 349 17.68 11.96 -16.69
N THR A 350 18.85 11.94 -17.32
CA THR A 350 19.07 11.19 -18.56
C THR A 350 19.23 9.70 -18.28
N VAL A 351 19.79 9.33 -17.12
CA VAL A 351 20.02 7.92 -16.75
C VAL A 351 18.72 7.09 -16.67
N PRO A 352 17.65 7.52 -15.97
CA PRO A 352 16.39 6.77 -15.97
C PRO A 352 15.73 6.69 -17.34
N ALA A 353 15.83 7.76 -18.16
CA ALA A 353 15.27 7.78 -19.51
C ALA A 353 16.00 6.80 -20.43
N LEU A 354 17.33 6.73 -20.34
CA LEU A 354 18.15 5.79 -21.08
C LEU A 354 17.82 4.34 -20.69
N ALA A 355 17.74 4.04 -19.40
CA ALA A 355 17.39 2.71 -18.91
C ALA A 355 15.99 2.26 -19.37
N ALA A 356 15.00 3.17 -19.37
CA ALA A 356 13.66 2.89 -19.87
C ALA A 356 13.66 2.62 -21.38
N GLN A 357 14.41 3.39 -22.16
CA GLN A 357 14.56 3.18 -23.60
C GLN A 357 15.26 1.86 -23.93
N VAL A 358 16.33 1.51 -23.21
CA VAL A 358 17.00 0.20 -23.36
C VAL A 358 16.01 -0.94 -23.09
N HIS A 359 15.22 -0.85 -22.00
CA HIS A 359 14.24 -1.87 -21.68
C HIS A 359 13.13 -1.97 -22.74
N GLU A 360 12.59 -0.85 -23.20
CA GLU A 360 11.55 -0.81 -24.24
C GLU A 360 12.05 -1.45 -25.54
N GLN A 361 13.25 -1.08 -26.00
CA GLN A 361 13.84 -1.65 -27.21
C GLN A 361 14.14 -3.13 -27.07
N TYR A 362 14.55 -3.59 -25.89
CA TYR A 362 14.77 -5.01 -25.63
C TYR A 362 13.47 -5.82 -25.72
N GLN A 363 12.38 -5.29 -25.12
CA GLN A 363 11.06 -5.92 -25.23
C GLN A 363 10.51 -5.87 -26.65
N ASN A 364 10.80 -4.81 -27.42
CA ASN A 364 10.45 -4.73 -28.83
C ASN A 364 11.20 -5.81 -29.63
N GLY A 365 12.51 -5.96 -29.41
CA GLY A 365 13.32 -7.00 -30.06
C GLY A 365 12.81 -8.41 -29.77
N ASN A 366 12.48 -8.71 -28.50
CA ASN A 366 11.91 -10.00 -28.12
C ASN A 366 10.59 -10.27 -28.84
N ARG A 367 9.74 -9.24 -28.99
CA ARG A 367 8.44 -9.34 -29.67
C ARG A 367 8.59 -9.59 -31.17
N CYS A 368 9.43 -8.83 -31.85
CA CYS A 368 9.74 -9.03 -33.27
C CYS A 368 10.27 -10.44 -33.52
N TYR A 369 11.20 -10.91 -32.67
CA TYR A 369 11.77 -12.25 -32.79
C TYR A 369 10.70 -13.36 -32.66
N VAL A 370 9.80 -13.26 -31.67
CA VAL A 370 8.68 -14.21 -31.52
C VAL A 370 7.71 -14.18 -32.71
N GLN A 371 7.57 -13.04 -33.37
CA GLN A 371 6.74 -12.88 -34.58
C GLN A 371 7.43 -13.37 -35.86
N GLY A 372 8.71 -13.76 -35.79
CA GLY A 372 9.53 -14.15 -36.94
C GLY A 372 10.09 -12.97 -37.74
N ASP A 373 9.91 -11.74 -37.26
CA ASP A 373 10.54 -10.54 -37.82
C ASP A 373 11.97 -10.42 -37.31
N LEU A 374 12.87 -11.17 -37.95
CA LEU A 374 14.29 -11.25 -37.55
C LEU A 374 15.03 -9.93 -37.80
N GLU A 375 14.75 -9.23 -38.90
CA GLU A 375 15.34 -7.91 -39.18
C GLU A 375 14.92 -6.87 -38.12
N GLY A 376 13.63 -6.83 -37.75
CA GLY A 376 13.13 -5.96 -36.68
C GLY A 376 13.75 -6.29 -35.31
N ALA A 377 13.92 -7.58 -35.01
CA ALA A 377 14.58 -8.02 -33.77
C ALA A 377 16.04 -7.56 -33.71
N ILE A 378 16.81 -7.80 -34.78
CA ILE A 378 18.21 -7.39 -34.90
C ILE A 378 18.35 -5.87 -34.75
N ALA A 379 17.48 -5.09 -35.42
CA ALA A 379 17.49 -3.64 -35.32
C ALA A 379 17.25 -3.16 -33.88
N ALA A 380 16.22 -3.70 -33.21
CA ALA A 380 15.89 -3.32 -31.84
C ALA A 380 17.00 -3.68 -30.83
N TYR A 381 17.62 -4.87 -30.95
CA TYR A 381 18.74 -5.24 -30.08
C TYR A 381 20.00 -4.40 -30.35
N ARG A 382 20.27 -3.99 -31.59
CA ARG A 382 21.35 -3.04 -31.90
C ARG A 382 21.14 -1.70 -31.22
N ILE A 383 19.92 -1.16 -31.29
CA ILE A 383 19.56 0.06 -30.56
C ILE A 383 19.79 -0.12 -29.05
N CYS A 384 19.45 -1.27 -28.48
CA CYS A 384 19.75 -1.55 -27.06
C CYS A 384 21.24 -1.43 -26.76
N LEU A 385 22.11 -1.96 -27.63
CA LEU A 385 23.55 -1.97 -27.45
C LEU A 385 24.21 -0.62 -27.80
N ASP A 386 23.59 0.19 -28.66
CA ASP A 386 24.00 1.57 -28.89
C ASP A 386 23.70 2.44 -27.65
N LEU A 387 22.58 2.19 -26.99
CA LEU A 387 22.16 2.90 -25.76
C LEU A 387 22.92 2.39 -24.52
N GLN A 388 23.13 1.07 -24.44
CA GLN A 388 23.83 0.41 -23.34
C GLN A 388 24.73 -0.72 -23.87
N PRO A 389 26.01 -0.41 -24.19
CA PRO A 389 26.94 -1.37 -24.79
C PRO A 389 27.24 -2.61 -23.95
N ASP A 390 27.04 -2.58 -22.64
CA ASP A 390 27.28 -3.72 -21.75
C ASP A 390 26.03 -4.57 -21.45
N PHE A 391 24.90 -4.31 -22.13
CA PHE A 391 23.65 -5.02 -21.89
C PHE A 391 23.67 -6.45 -22.47
N LEU A 392 24.24 -7.38 -21.70
CA LEU A 392 24.46 -8.77 -22.09
C LEU A 392 23.23 -9.52 -22.62
N PRO A 393 22.01 -9.39 -22.04
CA PRO A 393 20.82 -10.05 -22.58
C PRO A 393 20.52 -9.66 -24.03
N ALA A 394 20.62 -8.37 -24.38
CA ALA A 394 20.42 -7.91 -25.75
C ALA A 394 21.52 -8.41 -26.68
N ARG A 395 22.77 -8.49 -26.22
CA ARG A 395 23.88 -9.03 -27.01
C ARG A 395 23.71 -10.52 -27.31
N TYR A 396 23.29 -11.30 -26.32
CA TYR A 396 22.97 -12.72 -26.52
C TYR A 396 21.82 -12.90 -27.51
N ASN A 397 20.69 -12.20 -27.29
CA ASN A 397 19.53 -12.31 -28.19
C ASN A 397 19.82 -11.79 -29.60
N LEU A 398 20.68 -10.77 -29.75
CA LEU A 398 21.19 -10.34 -31.06
C LEU A 398 21.97 -11.46 -31.75
N GLY A 399 22.85 -12.15 -31.03
CA GLY A 399 23.61 -13.29 -31.56
C GLY A 399 22.70 -14.43 -32.03
N VAL A 400 21.66 -14.74 -31.27
CA VAL A 400 20.66 -15.75 -31.67
C VAL A 400 19.88 -15.31 -32.91
N ALA A 401 19.34 -14.09 -32.91
CA ALA A 401 18.56 -13.56 -34.05
C ALA A 401 19.39 -13.48 -35.35
N LEU A 402 20.67 -13.09 -35.26
CA LEU A 402 21.59 -13.13 -36.40
C LEU A 402 21.85 -14.55 -36.91
N GLY A 403 21.88 -15.54 -36.01
CA GLY A 403 22.02 -16.95 -36.36
C GLY A 403 20.82 -17.48 -37.14
N ASP A 404 19.61 -17.15 -36.70
CA ASP A 404 18.37 -17.48 -37.40
C ASP A 404 18.26 -16.79 -38.76
N ASP A 405 18.75 -15.56 -38.86
CA ASP A 405 18.85 -14.78 -40.10
C ASP A 405 20.02 -15.23 -41.00
N GLN A 406 20.73 -16.31 -40.62
CA GLN A 406 21.86 -16.91 -41.34
C GLN A 406 23.08 -16.01 -41.50
N ARG A 407 23.18 -14.96 -40.68
CA ARG A 407 24.34 -14.03 -40.60
C ARG A 407 25.37 -14.57 -39.61
N TYR A 408 25.84 -15.77 -39.89
CA TYR A 408 26.61 -16.61 -38.97
C TYR A 408 27.89 -15.96 -38.42
N SER A 409 28.63 -15.21 -39.25
CA SER A 409 29.85 -14.53 -38.80
C SER A 409 29.56 -13.42 -37.77
N GLU A 410 28.47 -12.67 -37.96
CA GLU A 410 28.06 -11.62 -37.00
C GLU A 410 27.48 -12.25 -35.72
N ALA A 411 26.73 -13.34 -35.85
CA ALA A 411 26.21 -14.13 -34.73
C ALA A 411 27.34 -14.67 -33.85
N GLN A 412 28.38 -15.25 -34.47
CA GLN A 412 29.56 -15.76 -33.77
C GLN A 412 30.22 -14.65 -32.95
N ALA A 413 30.53 -13.51 -33.57
CA ALA A 413 31.18 -12.39 -32.89
C ALA A 413 30.35 -11.86 -31.70
N ALA A 414 29.02 -11.78 -31.84
CA ALA A 414 28.14 -11.34 -30.77
C ALA A 414 28.13 -12.32 -29.58
N LEU A 415 28.05 -13.63 -29.85
CA LEU A 415 28.02 -14.67 -28.81
C LEU A 415 29.39 -14.89 -28.14
N GLU A 416 30.49 -14.73 -28.88
CA GLU A 416 31.84 -14.75 -28.30
C GLU A 416 32.03 -13.61 -27.29
N GLN A 417 31.52 -12.41 -27.58
CA GLN A 417 31.53 -11.29 -26.64
C GLN A 417 30.69 -11.57 -25.38
N VAL A 418 29.59 -12.32 -25.50
CA VAL A 418 28.80 -12.76 -24.32
C VAL A 418 29.65 -13.67 -23.44
N ILE A 419 30.33 -14.66 -24.02
CA ILE A 419 31.17 -15.60 -23.29
C ILE A 419 32.42 -14.91 -22.70
N GLN A 420 32.97 -13.91 -23.39
CA GLN A 420 34.08 -13.13 -22.87
C GLN A 420 33.69 -12.37 -21.59
N ALA A 421 32.46 -11.85 -21.53
CA ALA A 421 31.93 -11.16 -20.35
C ALA A 421 31.45 -12.15 -19.26
N GLU A 422 30.82 -13.25 -19.67
CA GLU A 422 30.28 -14.28 -18.80
C GLU A 422 30.68 -15.68 -19.31
N ALA A 423 31.86 -16.14 -18.86
CA ALA A 423 32.43 -17.41 -19.29
C ALA A 423 31.55 -18.63 -18.94
N ALA A 424 30.67 -18.52 -17.95
CA ALA A 424 29.76 -19.57 -17.51
C ALA A 424 28.35 -19.46 -18.14
N HIS A 425 28.24 -18.95 -19.37
CA HIS A 425 26.94 -18.77 -20.04
C HIS A 425 26.58 -19.97 -20.95
N ALA A 426 25.98 -21.02 -20.37
CA ALA A 426 25.66 -22.28 -21.07
C ALA A 426 24.88 -22.08 -22.39
N CYS A 427 23.88 -21.19 -22.42
CA CYS A 427 23.07 -20.95 -23.61
C CYS A 427 23.89 -20.32 -24.76
N ALA A 428 24.89 -19.48 -24.45
CA ALA A 428 25.72 -18.84 -25.46
C ALA A 428 26.68 -19.85 -26.09
N HIS A 429 27.23 -20.76 -25.28
CA HIS A 429 27.98 -21.91 -25.77
C HIS A 429 27.14 -22.83 -26.65
N ASN A 430 25.89 -23.13 -26.27
CA ASN A 430 25.00 -23.92 -27.13
C ASN A 430 24.72 -23.21 -28.47
N SER A 431 24.43 -21.91 -28.44
CA SER A 431 24.19 -21.13 -29.67
C SER A 431 25.44 -21.04 -30.54
N LEU A 432 26.64 -20.83 -29.99
CA LEU A 432 27.89 -20.90 -30.78
C LEU A 432 28.11 -22.27 -31.39
N GLY A 433 27.81 -23.34 -30.65
CA GLY A 433 27.85 -24.70 -31.17
C GLY A 433 27.00 -24.85 -32.44
N TYR A 434 25.80 -24.28 -32.43
CA TYR A 434 24.90 -24.26 -33.58
C TYR A 434 25.49 -23.47 -34.76
N ILE A 435 26.01 -22.26 -34.51
CA ILE A 435 26.64 -21.43 -35.53
C ILE A 435 27.83 -22.17 -36.19
N HIS A 436 28.65 -22.86 -35.41
CA HIS A 436 29.78 -23.63 -35.94
C HIS A 436 29.34 -24.83 -36.80
N VAL A 437 28.20 -25.47 -36.50
CA VAL A 437 27.64 -26.51 -37.39
C VAL A 437 27.27 -25.92 -38.74
N GLN A 438 26.58 -24.78 -38.77
CA GLN A 438 26.18 -24.12 -40.02
C GLN A 438 27.39 -23.66 -40.85
N LEU A 439 28.50 -23.31 -40.18
CA LEU A 439 29.77 -22.98 -40.82
C LEU A 439 30.63 -24.21 -41.21
N GLY A 440 30.18 -25.44 -40.94
CA GLY A 440 30.92 -26.67 -41.22
C GLY A 440 32.07 -26.99 -40.26
N ASN A 441 32.21 -26.22 -39.17
CA ASN A 441 33.26 -26.37 -38.17
C ASN A 441 32.85 -27.36 -37.07
N LEU A 442 32.61 -28.62 -37.44
CA LEU A 442 32.02 -29.64 -36.56
C LEU A 442 32.81 -29.87 -35.26
N GLU A 443 34.14 -29.79 -35.32
CA GLU A 443 35.01 -29.94 -34.15
C GLU A 443 34.86 -28.79 -33.14
N GLN A 444 34.68 -27.56 -33.61
CA GLN A 444 34.39 -26.41 -32.74
C GLN A 444 32.98 -26.47 -32.17
N ALA A 445 32.00 -26.93 -32.97
CA ALA A 445 30.66 -27.18 -32.48
C ALA A 445 30.66 -28.19 -31.32
N ARG A 446 31.38 -29.30 -31.48
CA ARG A 446 31.56 -30.32 -30.43
C ARG A 446 32.19 -29.73 -29.16
N HIS A 447 33.17 -28.85 -29.30
CA HIS A 447 33.80 -28.18 -28.17
C HIS A 447 32.78 -27.33 -27.39
N HIS A 448 32.03 -26.46 -28.08
CA HIS A 448 31.09 -25.56 -27.41
C HIS A 448 29.88 -26.27 -26.79
N TYR A 449 29.34 -27.32 -27.43
CA TYR A 449 28.29 -28.11 -26.78
C TYR A 449 28.77 -28.83 -25.53
N ARG A 450 30.02 -29.30 -25.50
CA ARG A 450 30.63 -29.86 -24.28
C ARG A 450 30.78 -28.80 -23.18
N GLN A 451 31.19 -27.57 -23.51
CA GLN A 451 31.24 -26.48 -22.54
C GLN A 451 29.84 -26.16 -21.97
N ALA A 452 28.82 -26.09 -22.83
CA ALA A 452 27.43 -25.88 -22.39
C ALA A 452 26.97 -26.97 -21.40
N MET A 453 27.29 -28.24 -21.66
CA MET A 453 26.99 -29.36 -20.76
C MET A 453 27.83 -29.36 -19.47
N MET A 454 29.08 -28.90 -19.52
CA MET A 454 29.90 -28.76 -18.31
C MET A 454 29.35 -27.69 -17.36
N ILE A 455 28.83 -26.60 -17.93
CA ILE A 455 28.23 -25.50 -17.17
C ILE A 455 26.83 -25.90 -16.66
N ARG A 456 26.03 -26.55 -17.52
CA ARG A 456 24.68 -27.02 -17.20
C ARG A 456 24.52 -28.51 -17.60
N PRO A 457 24.77 -29.45 -16.68
CA PRO A 457 24.74 -30.89 -16.96
C PRO A 457 23.37 -31.43 -17.40
N ASP A 458 22.28 -30.76 -17.06
CA ASP A 458 20.90 -31.07 -17.40
C ASP A 458 20.38 -30.28 -18.63
N TYR A 459 21.28 -29.78 -19.47
CA TYR A 459 20.89 -29.02 -20.66
C TYR A 459 20.56 -29.93 -21.85
N ASP A 460 19.33 -30.45 -21.88
CA ASP A 460 18.86 -31.42 -22.89
C ASP A 460 19.17 -31.02 -24.34
N GLN A 461 18.98 -29.73 -24.68
CA GLN A 461 19.27 -29.24 -26.03
C GLN A 461 20.74 -29.39 -26.41
N ALA A 462 21.67 -29.06 -25.50
CA ALA A 462 23.10 -29.19 -25.75
C ALA A 462 23.52 -30.66 -25.85
N ILE A 463 22.89 -31.54 -25.06
CA ILE A 463 23.12 -33.01 -25.11
C ILE A 463 22.72 -33.57 -26.48
N GLN A 464 21.50 -33.23 -26.94
CA GLN A 464 20.99 -33.66 -28.24
C GLN A 464 21.85 -33.14 -29.38
N ASN A 465 22.21 -31.85 -29.34
CA ASN A 465 23.04 -31.21 -30.35
C ASN A 465 24.46 -31.83 -30.40
N LEU A 466 25.04 -32.14 -29.24
CA LEU A 466 26.33 -32.81 -29.16
C LEU A 466 26.27 -34.20 -29.79
N ALA A 467 25.23 -34.99 -29.50
CA ALA A 467 25.04 -36.31 -30.08
C ALA A 467 24.90 -36.24 -31.61
N ALA A 468 24.15 -35.26 -32.12
CA ALA A 468 23.98 -35.03 -33.55
C ALA A 468 25.32 -34.71 -34.24
N VAL A 469 26.11 -33.79 -33.67
CA VAL A 469 27.43 -33.44 -34.21
C VAL A 469 28.41 -34.61 -34.16
N GLN A 470 28.38 -35.42 -33.10
CA GLN A 470 29.23 -36.62 -33.00
C GLN A 470 28.88 -37.65 -34.08
N ALA A 471 27.60 -37.82 -34.39
CA ALA A 471 27.16 -38.69 -35.48
C ALA A 471 27.62 -38.18 -36.84
N LEU A 472 27.60 -36.86 -37.07
CA LEU A 472 28.10 -36.23 -38.30
C LEU A 472 29.62 -36.43 -38.46
N ILE A 473 30.40 -36.18 -37.40
CA ILE A 473 31.85 -36.39 -37.40
C ILE A 473 32.20 -37.87 -37.65
N ALA A 474 31.41 -38.81 -37.10
CA ALA A 474 31.61 -40.24 -37.32
C ALA A 474 31.24 -40.71 -38.75
N GLN A 475 30.48 -39.89 -39.48
CA GLN A 475 30.01 -40.19 -40.85
C GLN A 475 30.86 -39.51 -41.93
N GLU A 476 31.78 -38.60 -41.61
CA GLU A 476 32.67 -38.01 -42.62
C GLU A 476 33.71 -39.04 -43.12
N PRO A 477 33.71 -39.39 -44.43
CA PRO A 477 34.93 -39.83 -45.09
C PRO A 477 35.80 -38.60 -45.36
N GLN A 478 37.13 -38.78 -45.34
CA GLN A 478 38.12 -37.79 -45.80
C GLN A 478 37.72 -37.09 -47.13
N PRO A 479 38.21 -35.87 -47.39
CA PRO A 479 37.44 -34.73 -47.89
C PRO A 479 36.92 -34.88 -49.32
N GLY A 480 35.72 -34.35 -49.55
CA GLY A 480 35.22 -34.03 -50.88
C GLY A 480 33.70 -34.13 -51.02
N ILE A 481 33.09 -32.96 -51.24
CA ILE A 481 31.72 -32.75 -51.74
C ILE A 481 30.64 -32.71 -50.65
N GLY A 482 30.12 -31.50 -50.41
CA GLY A 482 29.12 -31.20 -49.39
C GLY A 482 27.68 -31.53 -49.80
N HIS A 483 26.80 -31.60 -48.79
CA HIS A 483 25.33 -31.55 -48.83
C HIS A 483 24.79 -31.62 -47.38
N PRO A 484 23.46 -31.58 -47.15
CA PRO A 484 22.54 -30.45 -47.21
C PRO A 484 22.11 -29.99 -45.79
N GLY A 485 21.60 -28.76 -45.69
CA GLY A 485 21.28 -28.09 -44.42
C GLY A 485 20.24 -28.79 -43.54
N ILE A 486 20.42 -28.68 -42.22
CA ILE A 486 19.56 -29.30 -41.21
C ILE A 486 19.37 -28.39 -39.96
N ILE A 487 18.10 -28.38 -39.54
CA ILE A 487 17.44 -27.99 -38.27
C ILE A 487 17.54 -26.51 -37.86
N GLY A 488 16.39 -25.83 -37.91
CA GLY A 488 16.18 -24.49 -37.36
C GLY A 488 16.06 -24.50 -35.83
N LEU A 489 16.41 -23.36 -35.22
CA LEU A 489 16.30 -23.10 -33.80
C LEU A 489 14.81 -23.14 -33.40
N ASN A 490 14.43 -24.04 -32.49
CA ASN A 490 13.12 -23.97 -31.84
C ASN A 490 13.24 -24.01 -30.31
N GLN A 491 13.47 -22.81 -29.78
CA GLN A 491 12.82 -22.16 -28.63
C GLN A 491 12.57 -22.97 -27.35
N GLU A 492 13.37 -22.69 -26.32
CA GLU A 492 12.81 -22.48 -24.98
C GLU A 492 12.23 -21.05 -24.96
N LYS A 493 10.91 -20.95 -24.73
CA LYS A 493 10.21 -19.68 -24.54
C LYS A 493 10.79 -18.95 -23.32
N MET A 494 11.29 -17.73 -23.55
CA MET A 494 11.56 -16.72 -22.53
C MET A 494 10.28 -16.04 -22.05
#